data_AF-A0A098BKC3-F1
#
_entry.id   AF-A0A098BKC3-F1
#
_cell.length_a   1.000
_cell.length_b   1.000
_cell.length_c   1.000
_cell.angle_alpha   90.00
_cell.angle_beta   90.00
_cell.angle_gamma   90.00
#
_symmetry.space_group_name_H-M   'P 1'
#
loop_
_entity.id
_entity.type
_entity.pdbx_description
1 polymer ?
#
loop_
_entity_poly.entity_id
_entity_poly.type
_entity_poly.pdbx_seq_one_letter_code
_entity_poly.pdbx_strand_id
1 'polypeptide(L)'
;MFTADDLVAVTLLSVRVSGEGARMLLAERREEFGALLTAVGPDRDLVDEEDEMTPASPVWQLEQALRTVPSVGRTTASKLIARKRPRLYPIYDAVVGNVLGTERAYLEPTRRALRAEGRRLHARLLSLRDAAGLDGTVPAVRVLDMIAWMHGKNSGVRRADPVAGG
;
A
#
# COMPACT_ATOMS: atom_id res chain seq x y z
N MET A 1 6.63 3.88 14.46
CA MET A 1 5.33 4.03 15.14
C MET A 1 4.29 4.62 14.20
N PHE A 2 3.02 4.22 14.33
CA PHE A 2 1.87 4.96 13.79
C PHE A 2 1.52 6.15 14.68
N THR A 3 0.92 7.16 14.08
CA THR A 3 0.66 8.50 14.64
C THR A 3 -0.69 9.02 14.12
N ALA A 4 -1.20 10.07 14.76
CA ALA A 4 -2.43 10.74 14.29
C ALA A 4 -2.32 11.22 12.83
N ASP A 5 -1.14 11.66 12.40
CA ASP A 5 -0.87 12.07 11.02
C ASP A 5 -1.13 10.95 10.00
N ASP A 6 -0.91 9.69 10.38
CA ASP A 6 -1.20 8.56 9.49
C ASP A 6 -2.71 8.36 9.32
N LEU A 7 -3.48 8.61 10.38
CA LEU A 7 -4.94 8.57 10.33
C LEU A 7 -5.50 9.73 9.49
N VAL A 8 -4.97 10.94 9.69
CA VAL A 8 -5.33 12.11 8.88
C VAL A 8 -5.00 11.85 7.41
N ALA A 9 -3.82 11.33 7.10
CA ALA A 9 -3.40 11.05 5.72
C ALA A 9 -4.35 10.09 4.98
N VAL A 10 -4.85 9.03 5.65
CA VAL A 10 -5.79 8.11 4.98
C VAL A 10 -7.16 8.72 4.72
N THR A 11 -7.57 9.75 5.47
CA THR A 11 -8.80 10.52 5.16
C THR A 11 -8.69 11.29 3.85
N LEU A 12 -7.49 11.78 3.50
CA LEU A 12 -7.23 12.45 2.23
C LEU A 12 -7.32 11.48 1.03
N LEU A 13 -7.25 10.17 1.31
CA LEU A 13 -7.41 9.09 0.34
C LEU A 13 -8.82 8.48 0.39
N SER A 14 -9.80 9.22 0.93
CA SER A 14 -11.21 8.84 1.08
C SER A 14 -11.44 7.58 1.92
N VAL A 15 -10.61 7.36 2.95
CA VAL A 15 -10.78 6.24 3.89
C VAL A 15 -10.90 6.78 5.31
N ARG A 16 -11.76 6.17 6.13
CA ARG A 16 -11.93 6.56 7.54
C ARG A 16 -11.60 5.38 8.44
N VAL A 17 -10.91 5.69 9.53
CA VAL A 17 -10.72 4.76 10.66
C VAL A 17 -11.68 5.20 11.77
N SER A 18 -12.42 4.25 12.33
CA SER A 18 -13.34 4.49 13.44
C SER A 18 -12.58 4.96 14.69
N GLY A 19 -13.29 5.62 15.63
CA GLY A 19 -12.68 6.04 16.90
C GLY A 19 -12.10 4.87 17.69
N GLU A 20 -12.76 3.71 17.66
CA GLU A 20 -12.27 2.47 18.25
C GLU A 20 -10.98 1.99 17.56
N GLY A 21 -10.95 1.96 16.23
CA GLY A 21 -9.75 1.58 15.47
C GLY A 21 -8.58 2.52 15.71
N ALA A 22 -8.84 3.82 15.80
CA ALA A 22 -7.84 4.83 16.13
C ALA A 22 -7.26 4.63 17.54
N ARG A 23 -8.12 4.38 18.53
CA ARG A 23 -7.72 4.08 19.91
C ARG A 23 -6.87 2.81 20.00
N MET A 24 -7.27 1.76 19.29
CA MET A 24 -6.52 0.50 19.24
C MET A 24 -5.14 0.70 18.60
N LEU A 25 -5.06 1.41 17.47
CA LEU A 25 -3.81 1.63 16.73
C LEU A 25 -2.84 2.57 17.46
N LEU A 26 -3.34 3.66 18.05
CA LEU A 26 -2.52 4.74 18.61
C LEU A 26 -2.25 4.61 20.11
N ALA A 27 -3.06 3.84 20.84
CA ALA A 27 -2.90 3.66 22.29
C ALA A 27 -2.71 2.19 22.67
N GLU A 28 -3.73 1.34 22.47
CA GLU A 28 -3.75 -0.02 23.08
C GLU A 28 -2.67 -0.95 22.53
N ARG A 29 -2.50 -0.99 21.21
CA ARG A 29 -1.57 -1.89 20.51
C ARG A 29 -0.42 -1.12 19.86
N ARG A 30 -0.14 0.09 20.35
CA ARG A 30 0.88 0.98 19.78
C ARG A 30 2.25 0.32 19.72
N GLU A 31 2.64 -0.37 20.78
CA GLU A 31 3.95 -1.04 20.88
C GLU A 31 4.04 -2.22 19.91
N GLU A 32 2.98 -3.04 19.82
CA GLU A 32 2.90 -4.15 18.88
C GLU A 32 3.07 -3.68 17.43
N PHE A 33 2.29 -2.68 17.00
CA PHE A 33 2.41 -2.14 15.65
C PHE A 33 3.76 -1.43 15.43
N GLY A 34 4.33 -0.85 16.50
CA GLY A 34 5.69 -0.31 16.50
C GLY A 34 6.74 -1.38 16.21
N ALA A 35 6.65 -2.52 16.89
CA ALA A 35 7.54 -3.66 16.71
C ALA A 35 7.40 -4.27 15.31
N LEU A 36 6.16 -4.47 14.84
CA LEU A 36 5.90 -4.96 13.48
C LEU A 36 6.46 -4.03 12.41
N LEU A 37 6.25 -2.72 12.55
CA LEU A 37 6.82 -1.74 11.61
C LEU A 37 8.35 -1.66 11.69
N THR A 38 8.93 -1.92 12.86
CA THR A 38 10.40 -2.01 13.03
C THR A 38 10.93 -3.27 12.35
N ALA A 39 10.24 -4.41 12.48
CA ALA A 39 10.57 -5.66 11.81
C ALA A 39 10.49 -5.56 10.28
N VAL A 40 9.61 -4.71 9.74
CA VAL A 40 9.61 -4.37 8.30
C VAL A 40 10.92 -3.72 7.87
N GLY A 41 11.67 -3.08 8.77
CA GLY A 41 12.90 -2.37 8.46
C GLY A 41 12.64 -0.98 7.86
N PRO A 42 13.68 -0.24 7.46
CA PRO A 42 13.56 1.08 6.84
C PRO A 42 12.84 1.02 5.49
N ASP A 43 12.40 2.19 5.00
CA ASP A 43 11.84 2.32 3.66
C ASP A 43 12.91 2.06 2.60
N ARG A 44 12.51 1.33 1.55
CA ARG A 44 13.38 0.85 0.46
C ARG A 44 12.53 0.48 -0.74
N ASP A 45 13.11 0.43 -1.93
CA ASP A 45 12.34 0.18 -3.14
C ASP A 45 11.90 -1.28 -3.24
N LEU A 46 10.61 -1.50 -3.51
CA LEU A 46 10.05 -2.84 -3.72
C LEU A 46 10.78 -3.64 -4.81
N VAL A 47 11.31 -2.95 -5.82
CA VAL A 47 12.07 -3.60 -6.90
C VAL A 47 13.37 -4.23 -6.41
N ASP A 48 13.94 -3.72 -5.31
CA ASP A 48 15.21 -4.20 -4.76
C ASP A 48 15.02 -5.38 -3.81
N GLU A 49 13.80 -5.62 -3.33
CA GLU A 49 13.49 -6.79 -2.49
C GLU A 49 13.79 -8.09 -3.24
N GLU A 50 14.80 -8.82 -2.78
CA GLU A 50 15.22 -10.10 -3.35
C GLU A 50 14.28 -11.23 -2.92
N ASP A 51 13.96 -11.27 -1.63
CA ASP A 51 13.08 -12.25 -1.04
C ASP A 51 11.62 -12.10 -1.51
N GLU A 52 10.92 -13.23 -1.55
CA GLU A 52 9.50 -13.27 -1.85
C GLU A 52 8.66 -12.68 -0.71
N MET A 53 7.59 -11.98 -1.08
CA MET A 53 6.64 -11.42 -0.14
C MET A 53 5.60 -12.47 0.26
N THR A 54 6.07 -13.45 1.04
CA THR A 54 5.28 -14.58 1.55
C THR A 54 4.53 -14.22 2.83
N PRO A 55 3.65 -15.09 3.36
CA PRO A 55 3.04 -14.91 4.68
C PRO A 55 4.06 -14.80 5.84
N ALA A 56 5.29 -15.28 5.66
CA ALA A 56 6.36 -15.11 6.64
C ALA A 56 7.01 -13.72 6.59
N SER A 57 6.79 -12.94 5.52
CA SER A 57 7.41 -11.62 5.38
C SER A 57 6.89 -10.64 6.45
N PRO A 58 7.76 -9.82 7.07
CA PRO A 58 7.35 -8.88 8.12
C PRO A 58 6.25 -7.91 7.67
N VAL A 59 6.27 -7.53 6.39
CA VAL A 59 5.29 -6.58 5.85
C VAL A 59 3.92 -7.21 5.63
N TRP A 60 3.87 -8.51 5.31
CA TRP A 60 2.61 -9.27 5.27
C TRP A 60 2.02 -9.42 6.67
N GLN A 61 2.85 -9.72 7.67
CA GLN A 61 2.43 -9.81 9.07
C GLN A 61 1.89 -8.48 9.59
N LEU A 62 2.55 -7.36 9.26
CA LEU A 62 2.06 -6.02 9.57
C LEU A 62 0.69 -5.76 8.93
N GLU A 63 0.50 -6.10 7.65
CA GLU A 63 -0.81 -5.95 6.99
C GLU A 63 -1.89 -6.79 7.69
N GLN A 64 -1.61 -8.05 8.02
CA GLN A 64 -2.61 -8.89 8.69
C GLN A 64 -2.95 -8.37 10.08
N ALA A 65 -1.95 -7.93 10.85
CA ALA A 65 -2.18 -7.33 12.16
C ALA A 65 -3.05 -6.07 12.04
N LEU A 66 -2.76 -5.18 11.08
CA LEU A 66 -3.59 -3.99 10.84
C LEU A 66 -5.02 -4.37 10.47
N ARG A 67 -5.23 -5.44 9.71
CA ARG A 67 -6.56 -5.92 9.33
C ARG A 67 -7.42 -6.45 10.48
N THR A 68 -6.84 -6.64 11.66
CA THR A 68 -7.57 -7.00 12.89
C THR A 68 -8.13 -5.78 13.62
N VAL A 69 -7.74 -4.56 13.21
CA VAL A 69 -8.22 -3.32 13.81
C VAL A 69 -9.62 -2.96 13.26
N PRO A 70 -10.58 -2.56 14.12
CA PRO A 70 -11.90 -2.13 13.67
C PRO A 70 -11.81 -1.09 12.54
N SER A 71 -12.64 -1.25 11.49
CA SER A 71 -12.67 -0.45 10.26
C SER A 71 -11.42 -0.44 9.37
N VAL A 72 -10.37 -1.20 9.71
CA VAL A 72 -9.16 -1.31 8.91
C VAL A 72 -9.23 -2.54 8.01
N GLY A 73 -9.80 -2.37 6.83
CA GLY A 73 -9.74 -3.39 5.77
C GLY A 73 -8.40 -3.37 5.01
N ARG A 74 -8.24 -4.26 4.02
CA ARG A 74 -7.04 -4.33 3.16
C ARG A 74 -6.69 -2.97 2.53
N THR A 75 -7.67 -2.25 2.00
CA THR A 75 -7.48 -0.90 1.43
C THR A 75 -6.88 0.06 2.45
N THR A 76 -7.43 0.12 3.67
CA THR A 76 -6.95 0.99 4.74
C THR A 76 -5.54 0.58 5.20
N ALA A 77 -5.32 -0.71 5.43
CA ALA A 77 -4.03 -1.25 5.85
C ALA A 77 -2.94 -0.91 4.83
N SER A 78 -3.18 -1.15 3.54
CA SER A 78 -2.21 -0.83 2.48
C SER A 78 -1.84 0.65 2.44
N LYS A 79 -2.80 1.55 2.63
CA LYS A 79 -2.56 3.00 2.66
C LYS A 79 -1.76 3.42 3.89
N LEU A 80 -2.03 2.83 5.05
CA LEU A 80 -1.25 3.06 6.28
C LEU A 80 0.20 2.60 6.11
N ILE A 81 0.41 1.41 5.56
CA ILE A 81 1.77 0.88 5.32
C ILE A 81 2.48 1.74 4.27
N ALA A 82 1.82 2.06 3.15
CA ALA A 82 2.36 2.91 2.09
C ALA A 82 2.72 4.32 2.60
N ARG A 83 2.04 4.85 3.61
CA ARG A 83 2.42 6.13 4.25
C ARG A 83 3.75 6.01 5.00
N LYS A 84 4.00 4.87 5.65
CA LYS A 84 5.24 4.60 6.40
C LYS A 84 6.38 4.10 5.54
N ARG A 85 6.05 3.40 4.46
CA ARG A 85 6.99 2.76 3.54
C ARG A 85 6.59 3.06 2.08
N PRO A 86 6.69 4.33 1.67
CA PRO A 86 6.20 4.76 0.37
C PRO A 86 6.91 4.09 -0.82
N ARG A 87 8.14 3.61 -0.63
CA ARG A 87 8.92 2.95 -1.67
C ARG A 87 8.70 1.43 -1.71
N LEU A 88 8.33 0.85 -0.57
CA LEU A 88 8.22 -0.61 -0.41
C LEU A 88 6.82 -1.14 -0.69
N TYR A 89 5.76 -0.50 -0.18
CA TYR A 89 4.45 -1.13 -0.15
C TYR A 89 3.48 -0.48 -1.14
N PRO A 90 2.99 -1.19 -2.17
CA PRO A 90 2.09 -0.64 -3.17
C PRO A 90 0.71 -0.35 -2.55
N ILE A 91 -0.02 0.64 -3.06
CA ILE A 91 -1.36 0.97 -2.53
C ILE A 91 -2.40 0.06 -3.16
N TYR A 92 -3.08 -0.74 -2.33
CA TYR A 92 -4.23 -1.51 -2.77
C TYR A 92 -5.51 -0.67 -2.71
N ASP A 93 -6.23 -0.64 -3.83
CA ASP A 93 -7.63 -0.23 -3.96
C ASP A 93 -8.28 -1.23 -4.91
N ALA A 94 -9.59 -1.48 -4.77
CA ALA A 94 -10.28 -2.46 -5.62
C ALA A 94 -10.13 -2.16 -7.12
N VAL A 95 -10.08 -0.89 -7.51
CA VAL A 95 -9.83 -0.47 -8.89
C VAL A 95 -8.43 -0.89 -9.35
N VAL A 96 -7.41 -0.62 -8.53
CA VAL A 96 -6.01 -0.96 -8.85
C VAL A 96 -5.83 -2.48 -8.90
N GLY A 97 -6.42 -3.20 -7.94
CA GLY A 97 -6.42 -4.65 -7.90
C GLY A 97 -7.02 -5.26 -9.17
N ASN A 98 -8.14 -4.71 -9.66
CA ASN A 98 -8.78 -5.17 -10.88
C ASN A 98 -7.97 -4.88 -12.14
N VAL A 99 -7.46 -3.66 -12.28
CA VAL A 99 -6.63 -3.26 -13.42
C VAL A 99 -5.36 -4.10 -13.53
N LEU A 100 -4.77 -4.47 -12.39
CA LEU A 100 -3.53 -5.25 -12.36
C LEU A 100 -3.75 -6.76 -12.27
N GLY A 101 -4.99 -7.25 -12.14
CA GLY A 101 -5.30 -8.68 -11.97
C GLY A 101 -4.73 -9.26 -10.66
N THR A 102 -4.77 -8.48 -9.59
CA THR A 102 -4.10 -8.72 -8.29
C THR A 102 -5.06 -8.70 -7.10
N GLU A 103 -6.34 -8.99 -7.35
CA GLU A 103 -7.40 -8.92 -6.34
C GLU A 103 -7.17 -9.90 -5.18
N ARG A 104 -6.53 -11.05 -5.45
CA ARG A 104 -6.25 -12.08 -4.44
C ARG A 104 -4.96 -11.82 -3.68
N ALA A 105 -3.92 -11.39 -4.39
CA ALA A 105 -2.61 -11.07 -3.86
C ALA A 105 -2.05 -9.86 -4.61
N TYR A 106 -1.61 -8.84 -3.87
CA TYR A 106 -1.19 -7.56 -4.46
C TYR A 106 0.32 -7.37 -4.42
N LEU A 107 0.91 -7.50 -3.24
CA LEU A 107 2.32 -7.18 -3.02
C LEU A 107 3.29 -8.04 -3.84
N GLU A 108 3.24 -9.38 -3.73
CA GLU A 108 4.20 -10.26 -4.43
C GLU A 108 4.07 -10.18 -5.96
N PRO A 109 2.86 -10.22 -6.57
CA PRO A 109 2.73 -10.02 -8.01
C PRO A 109 3.30 -8.68 -8.48
N THR A 110 3.11 -7.60 -7.72
CA THR A 110 3.72 -6.29 -8.04
C THR A 110 5.25 -6.34 -7.95
N ARG A 111 5.81 -6.93 -6.89
CA ARG A 111 7.27 -7.12 -6.75
C ARG A 111 7.84 -7.88 -7.95
N ARG A 112 7.23 -9.01 -8.29
CA ARG A 112 7.64 -9.84 -9.42
C ARG A 112 7.59 -9.08 -10.74
N ALA A 113 6.50 -8.35 -11.00
CA ALA A 113 6.36 -7.55 -12.22
C ALA A 113 7.40 -6.43 -12.33
N LEU A 114 7.74 -5.77 -11.21
CA LEU A 114 8.78 -4.73 -11.19
C LEU A 114 10.19 -5.31 -11.46
N ARG A 115 10.44 -6.56 -11.05
CA ARG A 115 11.74 -7.23 -11.20
C ARG A 115 11.91 -8.00 -12.52
N ALA A 116 10.80 -8.40 -13.14
CA ALA A 116 10.80 -9.18 -14.37
C ALA A 116 11.53 -8.47 -15.52
N GLU A 117 12.02 -9.25 -16.49
CA GLU A 117 12.60 -8.77 -17.74
C GLU A 117 13.72 -7.73 -17.54
N GLY A 118 14.60 -7.96 -16.56
CA GLY A 118 15.68 -7.01 -16.25
C GLY A 118 15.15 -5.66 -15.73
N ARG A 119 14.08 -5.67 -14.94
CA ARG A 119 13.43 -4.47 -14.38
C ARG A 119 12.82 -3.53 -15.44
N ARG A 120 12.39 -4.06 -16.59
CA ARG A 120 11.85 -3.26 -17.71
C ARG A 120 10.65 -2.38 -17.31
N LEU A 121 9.70 -2.94 -16.54
CA LEU A 121 8.56 -2.16 -16.03
C LEU A 121 9.02 -1.03 -15.11
N HIS A 122 9.94 -1.32 -14.18
CA HIS A 122 10.47 -0.32 -13.26
C HIS A 122 11.16 0.83 -14.01
N ALA A 123 12.03 0.53 -14.99
CA ALA A 123 12.69 1.54 -15.81
C ALA A 123 11.68 2.42 -16.57
N ARG A 124 10.60 1.82 -17.10
CA ARG A 124 9.52 2.56 -17.76
C ARG A 124 8.78 3.48 -16.80
N LEU A 125 8.52 3.04 -15.57
CA LEU A 125 7.87 3.87 -14.55
C LEU A 125 8.75 5.07 -14.15
N LEU A 126 10.08 4.89 -14.04
CA LEU A 126 11.01 5.98 -13.81
C LEU A 126 11.02 6.98 -14.98
N SER A 127 11.06 6.50 -16.21
CA SER A 127 10.98 7.37 -17.40
C SER A 127 9.68 8.18 -17.45
N LEU A 128 8.54 7.58 -17.07
CA LEU A 128 7.25 8.28 -16.99
C LEU A 128 7.23 9.34 -15.88
N ARG A 129 7.84 9.05 -14.73
CA ARG A 129 8.02 10.03 -13.65
C ARG A 129 8.81 11.24 -14.14
N ASP A 130 9.94 11.00 -14.79
CA ASP A 130 10.84 12.04 -15.27
C ASP A 130 10.15 12.87 -16.36
N ALA A 131 9.42 12.23 -17.28
CA ALA A 131 8.62 12.90 -18.30
C ALA A 131 7.48 13.76 -17.74
N ALA A 132 6.95 13.39 -16.55
CA ALA A 132 5.94 14.17 -15.84
C ALA A 132 6.53 15.32 -14.99
N GLY A 133 7.85 15.49 -14.97
CA GLY A 133 8.53 16.51 -14.16
C GLY A 133 8.47 16.24 -12.65
N LEU A 134 8.23 14.98 -12.24
CA LEU A 134 8.18 14.59 -10.84
C LEU A 134 9.58 14.24 -10.32
N ASP A 135 9.90 14.65 -9.09
CA ASP A 135 11.20 14.37 -8.48
C ASP A 135 11.28 12.95 -7.87
N GLY A 136 12.47 12.63 -7.32
CA GLY A 136 12.76 11.33 -6.72
C GLY A 136 11.98 11.01 -5.43
N THR A 137 11.21 11.95 -4.89
CA THR A 137 10.31 11.69 -3.74
C THR A 137 9.11 10.85 -4.13
N VAL A 138 8.76 10.79 -5.42
CA VAL A 138 7.74 9.90 -5.97
C VAL A 138 8.42 8.61 -6.46
N PRO A 139 8.32 7.48 -5.73
CA PRO A 139 8.93 6.24 -6.16
C PRO A 139 8.15 5.58 -7.29
N ALA A 140 8.83 4.71 -8.04
CA ALA A 140 8.24 3.99 -9.18
C ALA A 140 6.93 3.26 -8.81
N VAL A 141 6.85 2.70 -7.61
CA VAL A 141 5.63 2.02 -7.13
C VAL A 141 4.43 2.99 -7.00
N ARG A 142 4.65 4.25 -6.62
CA ARG A 142 3.58 5.26 -6.61
C ARG A 142 3.12 5.65 -8.01
N VAL A 143 4.05 5.71 -8.96
CA VAL A 143 3.73 5.95 -10.38
C VAL A 143 2.84 4.82 -10.90
N LEU A 144 3.16 3.57 -10.58
CA LEU A 144 2.33 2.41 -10.92
C LEU A 144 0.93 2.53 -10.32
N ASP A 145 0.83 2.79 -9.01
CA ASP A 145 -0.45 2.92 -8.31
C ASP A 145 -1.33 3.99 -8.96
N MET A 146 -0.76 5.15 -9.29
CA MET A 146 -1.47 6.27 -9.93
C MET A 146 -1.94 5.93 -11.36
N ILE A 147 -1.07 5.36 -12.19
CA ILE A 147 -1.42 5.01 -13.57
C ILE A 147 -2.52 3.94 -13.58
N ALA A 148 -2.38 2.90 -12.75
CA ALA A 148 -3.38 1.84 -12.64
C ALA A 148 -4.73 2.39 -12.19
N TRP A 149 -4.73 3.27 -11.19
CA TRP A 149 -5.96 3.90 -10.69
C TRP A 149 -6.61 4.81 -11.75
N MET A 150 -5.84 5.69 -12.40
CA MET A 150 -6.34 6.59 -13.46
C MET A 150 -6.91 5.80 -14.64
N HIS A 151 -6.22 4.74 -15.06
CA HIS A 151 -6.71 3.85 -16.11
C HIS A 151 -8.04 3.20 -15.73
N GLY A 152 -8.13 2.61 -14.54
CA GLY A 152 -9.38 1.97 -14.09
C GLY A 152 -10.55 2.95 -13.99
N LYS A 153 -10.29 4.17 -13.49
CA LYS A 153 -11.30 5.24 -13.41
C LYS A 153 -11.81 5.67 -14.78
N ASN A 154 -10.92 5.82 -15.76
CA ASN A 154 -11.28 6.20 -17.13
C ASN A 154 -11.99 5.06 -17.89
N SER A 155 -11.67 3.81 -17.57
CA SER A 155 -12.28 2.61 -18.15
C SER A 155 -13.62 2.21 -17.48
N GLY A 156 -14.14 3.03 -16.56
CA GLY A 156 -15.43 2.79 -15.91
C GLY A 156 -15.42 1.72 -14.80
N VAL A 157 -14.24 1.26 -14.37
CA VAL A 157 -14.12 0.34 -13.23
C VAL A 157 -14.54 1.09 -11.96
N ARG A 158 -15.64 0.64 -11.34
CA ARG A 158 -16.15 1.22 -10.09
C ARG A 158 -15.43 0.60 -8.89
N ARG A 159 -15.30 1.38 -7.81
CA ARG A 159 -14.98 0.79 -6.50
C ARG A 159 -16.09 -0.21 -6.14
N ALA A 160 -15.72 -1.36 -5.60
CA ALA A 160 -16.70 -2.17 -4.88
C ALA A 160 -17.13 -1.35 -3.65
N ASP A 161 -18.44 -1.16 -3.48
CA ASP A 161 -18.97 -0.42 -2.35
C ASP A 161 -18.51 -1.07 -1.03
N PRO A 162 -18.20 -0.29 0.01
CA PRO A 162 -17.99 -0.86 1.33
C PRO A 162 -19.27 -1.57 1.73
N VAL A 163 -19.18 -2.82 2.17
CA VAL A 163 -20.27 -3.45 2.91
C VAL A 163 -20.52 -2.55 4.11
N ALA A 164 -21.71 -1.95 4.17
CA ALA A 164 -22.16 -1.19 5.32
C ALA A 164 -22.25 -2.16 6.51
N GLY A 165 -21.22 -2.17 7.35
CA GLY A 165 -21.24 -2.86 8.63
C GLY A 165 -21.85 -1.94 9.68
N GLY A 166 -23.04 -2.32 10.16
CA GLY A 166 -23.58 -1.88 11.44
C GLY A 166 -22.99 -2.68 12.60
#